data_AF-A0A1L9U208-F1
#
_entry.id   AF-A0A1L9U208-F1
#
_cell.length_a   1.000
_cell.length_b   1.000
_cell.length_c   1.000
_cell.angle_alpha   90.00
_cell.angle_beta   90.00
_cell.angle_gamma   90.00
#
_symmetry.space_group_name_H-M   'P 1'
#
loop_
_entity.id
_entity.type
_entity.pdbx_description
1 polymer ?
#
loop_
_entity_poly.entity_id
_entity_poly.type
_entity_poly.pdbx_seq_one_letter_code
_entity_poly.pdbx_strand_id
1 'polypeptide(L)'
;MDNYKAAYEAVRKQMMKCLNDKKEQEAGYLYIYGNKGNKGLVKIGYTARTIKKRHEEWCFDCNRKPKRLFPVSAQNAVLVPHVHRVEKLCHAELSHRQVIFYCYCCLKTHVEWFEVSCTEAVVVVEKWSAWMKKGPYEPDRLSLREEEVRKASNMDHFMTELSRRGN
;
A
#
# COMPACT_ATOMS: atom_id res chain seq x y z
N MET A 1 -13.88 8.96 18.77
CA MET A 1 -14.05 9.76 17.54
C MET A 1 -13.30 9.04 16.44
N ASP A 2 -14.00 8.67 15.37
CA ASP A 2 -13.68 7.49 14.55
C ASP A 2 -12.45 7.68 13.66
N ASN A 3 -11.26 7.37 14.19
CA ASN A 3 -10.01 7.36 13.42
C ASN A 3 -10.10 6.52 12.14
N TYR A 4 -10.98 5.50 12.11
CA TYR A 4 -11.28 4.70 10.93
C TYR A 4 -12.08 5.45 9.85
N LYS A 5 -12.99 6.37 10.23
CA LYS A 5 -13.76 7.16 9.25
C LYS A 5 -12.87 8.08 8.43
N ALA A 6 -11.94 8.79 9.09
CA ALA A 6 -10.96 9.62 8.40
C ALA A 6 -10.07 8.80 7.43
N ALA A 7 -9.67 7.59 7.85
CA ALA A 7 -8.93 6.68 6.98
C ALA A 7 -9.78 6.22 5.78
N TYR A 8 -11.07 5.92 5.98
CA TYR A 8 -11.99 5.53 4.90
C TYR A 8 -12.26 6.66 3.91
N GLU A 9 -12.36 7.90 4.39
CA GLU A 9 -12.43 9.09 3.52
C GLU A 9 -11.14 9.27 2.71
N ALA A 10 -9.97 9.06 3.34
CA ALA A 10 -8.69 9.10 2.64
C ALA A 10 -8.59 8.00 1.56
N VAL A 11 -9.06 6.79 1.87
CA VAL A 11 -9.17 5.68 0.92
C VAL A 11 -10.05 6.09 -0.26
N ARG A 12 -11.27 6.57 0.01
CA ARG A 12 -12.20 7.04 -1.03
C ARG A 12 -11.56 8.10 -1.92
N LYS A 13 -10.86 9.05 -1.33
CA LYS A 13 -10.14 10.11 -2.05
C LYS A 13 -9.06 9.56 -2.97
N GLN A 14 -8.33 8.51 -2.59
CA GLN A 14 -7.36 7.86 -3.48
C GLN A 14 -8.05 7.04 -4.57
N MET A 15 -9.13 6.31 -4.24
CA MET A 15 -9.88 5.51 -5.20
C MET A 15 -10.42 6.35 -6.35
N MET A 16 -11.00 7.51 -6.04
CA MET A 16 -11.66 8.40 -7.01
C MET A 16 -10.69 9.14 -7.95
N LYS A 17 -9.38 9.12 -7.69
CA LYS A 17 -8.42 9.75 -8.59
C LYS A 17 -8.26 8.91 -9.85
N CYS A 18 -8.19 9.57 -11.00
CA CYS A 18 -7.78 8.90 -12.24
C CYS A 18 -6.32 8.43 -12.16
N LEU A 19 -5.97 7.35 -12.86
CA LEU A 19 -4.60 6.80 -12.91
C LEU A 19 -3.69 7.57 -13.89
N ASN A 20 -3.73 8.90 -13.83
CA ASN A 20 -3.04 9.77 -14.80
C ASN A 20 -1.52 9.85 -14.56
N ASP A 21 -1.07 9.51 -13.36
CA ASP A 21 0.36 9.38 -13.05
C ASP A 21 0.91 8.13 -13.74
N LYS A 22 1.93 8.28 -14.59
CA LYS A 22 2.58 7.16 -15.30
C LYS A 22 3.01 6.04 -14.34
N LYS A 23 3.47 6.39 -13.13
CA LYS A 23 3.86 5.40 -12.11
C LYS A 23 2.68 4.58 -11.61
N GLU A 24 1.47 5.14 -11.63
CA GLU A 24 0.23 4.43 -11.28
C GLU A 24 -0.29 3.57 -12.42
N GLN A 25 0.29 3.63 -13.62
CA GLN A 25 -0.05 2.73 -14.74
C GLN A 25 0.85 1.49 -14.76
N GLU A 26 1.96 1.51 -14.02
CA GLU A 26 2.91 0.40 -13.94
C GLU A 26 2.39 -0.75 -13.07
N ALA A 27 2.67 -1.98 -13.51
CA ALA A 27 2.59 -3.15 -12.67
C ALA A 27 3.87 -3.34 -11.85
N GLY A 28 3.76 -3.99 -10.70
CA GLY A 28 4.93 -4.28 -9.88
C GLY A 28 4.60 -5.10 -8.64
N TYR A 29 5.49 -5.05 -7.67
CA TYR A 29 5.42 -5.85 -6.45
C TYR A 29 5.33 -4.93 -5.23
N LEU A 30 4.42 -5.25 -4.31
CA LEU A 30 4.41 -4.67 -2.97
C LEU A 30 5.33 -5.47 -2.04
N TYR A 31 5.91 -4.78 -1.06
CA TYR A 31 6.69 -5.39 0.00
C TYR A 31 6.39 -4.73 1.35
N ILE A 32 6.68 -5.48 2.41
CA ILE A 32 6.64 -5.01 3.79
C ILE A 32 7.99 -5.28 4.42
N TYR A 33 8.62 -4.25 4.97
CA TYR A 33 9.89 -4.35 5.69
C TYR A 33 9.76 -3.88 7.13
N GLY A 34 10.49 -4.53 8.02
CA GLY A 34 10.79 -3.99 9.35
C GLY A 34 12.28 -3.64 9.46
N ASN A 35 12.69 -3.07 10.58
CA ASN A 35 14.12 -3.05 10.94
C ASN A 35 14.29 -3.27 12.46
N LYS A 36 15.50 -3.60 12.91
CA LYS A 36 15.78 -3.82 14.34
C LYS A 36 15.69 -2.56 15.22
N GLY A 37 15.94 -1.37 14.65
CA GLY A 37 15.89 -0.08 15.35
C GLY A 37 14.48 0.49 15.55
N ASN A 38 13.49 -0.01 14.80
CA ASN A 38 12.10 0.43 14.78
C ASN A 38 11.19 -0.76 15.12
N LYS A 39 11.41 -1.38 16.30
CA LYS A 39 10.55 -2.47 16.76
C LYS A 39 9.10 -1.97 16.83
N GLY A 40 8.16 -2.76 16.32
CA GLY A 40 6.74 -2.41 16.27
C GLY A 40 6.31 -1.59 15.04
N LEU A 41 7.26 -1.13 14.20
CA LEU A 41 6.93 -0.43 12.97
C LEU A 41 7.21 -1.29 11.74
N VAL A 42 6.29 -1.20 10.79
CA VAL A 42 6.45 -1.78 9.46
C VAL A 42 6.39 -0.70 8.40
N LYS A 43 7.18 -0.89 7.35
CA LYS A 43 7.19 -0.05 6.16
C LYS A 43 6.52 -0.79 5.02
N ILE A 44 5.55 -0.13 4.37
CA ILE A 44 4.89 -0.65 3.17
C ILE A 44 5.39 0.13 1.97
N GLY A 45 5.85 -0.56 0.93
CA GLY A 45 6.12 0.11 -0.34
C GLY A 45 6.04 -0.78 -1.56
N TYR A 46 6.35 -0.23 -2.72
CA TYR A 46 6.34 -0.95 -3.99
C TYR A 46 7.61 -0.83 -4.82
N THR A 47 7.71 -1.69 -5.83
CA THR A 47 8.67 -1.56 -6.92
C THR A 47 8.11 -2.11 -8.23
N ALA A 48 8.32 -1.39 -9.34
CA ALA A 48 8.08 -1.92 -10.69
C ALA A 48 9.24 -2.81 -11.21
N ARG A 49 10.32 -2.93 -10.42
CA ARG A 49 11.46 -3.81 -10.68
C ARG A 49 11.39 -5.03 -9.75
N THR A 50 12.48 -5.76 -9.59
CA THR A 50 12.56 -6.85 -8.60
C THR A 50 12.73 -6.32 -7.18
N ILE A 51 12.09 -6.96 -6.20
CA ILE A 51 12.24 -6.66 -4.76
C ILE A 51 13.71 -6.73 -4.30
N LYS A 52 14.49 -7.66 -4.86
CA LYS A 52 15.93 -7.81 -4.55
C LYS A 52 16.73 -6.54 -4.87
N LYS A 53 16.65 -6.04 -6.12
CA LYS A 53 17.30 -4.78 -6.52
C LYS A 53 16.90 -3.61 -5.61
N ARG A 54 15.62 -3.52 -5.25
CA ARG A 54 15.13 -2.46 -4.36
C ARG A 54 15.70 -2.57 -2.94
N HIS A 55 15.92 -3.79 -2.45
CA HIS A 55 16.54 -4.04 -1.15
C HIS A 55 18.00 -3.55 -1.13
N GLU A 56 18.77 -3.88 -2.16
CA GLU A 56 20.18 -3.51 -2.29
C GLU A 56 20.35 -1.97 -2.28
N GLU A 57 19.50 -1.24 -3.01
CA GLU A 57 19.49 0.24 -2.99
C GLU A 57 19.24 0.82 -1.59
N TRP A 58 18.33 0.23 -0.81
CA TRP A 58 17.99 0.79 0.51
C TRP A 58 19.01 0.51 1.61
N CYS A 59 19.72 -0.62 1.52
CA CYS A 59 20.89 -0.83 2.36
C CYS A 59 21.92 0.28 2.15
N PHE A 60 22.07 0.74 0.91
CA PHE A 60 22.98 1.82 0.55
C PHE A 60 22.43 3.21 0.91
N ASP A 61 21.21 3.55 0.46
CA ASP A 61 20.65 4.90 0.52
C ASP A 61 20.25 5.37 1.93
N CYS A 62 19.86 4.45 2.81
CA CYS A 62 19.31 4.78 4.13
C CYS A 62 20.12 4.17 5.28
N ASN A 63 21.21 3.44 4.98
CA ASN A 63 22.04 2.69 5.93
C ASN A 63 21.22 1.86 6.95
N ARG A 64 20.05 1.39 6.54
CA ARG A 64 19.21 0.49 7.33
C ARG A 64 19.47 -0.93 6.85
N LYS A 65 19.47 -1.90 7.75
CA LYS A 65 19.41 -3.34 7.42
C LYS A 65 17.93 -3.76 7.41
N PRO A 66 17.23 -3.71 6.26
CA PRO A 66 15.81 -4.01 6.26
C PRO A 66 15.61 -5.52 6.43
N LYS A 67 14.71 -5.89 7.34
CA LYS A 67 14.23 -7.26 7.46
C LYS A 67 13.03 -7.39 6.53
N ARG A 68 13.14 -8.25 5.51
CA ARG A 68 11.99 -8.59 4.67
C ARG A 68 10.94 -9.32 5.52
N LEU A 69 9.71 -8.81 5.48
CA LEU A 69 8.56 -9.40 6.15
C LEU A 69 7.54 -9.93 5.13
N PHE A 70 7.35 -9.21 4.02
CA PHE A 70 6.51 -9.62 2.89
C PHE A 70 7.14 -9.20 1.56
N PRO A 71 7.01 -10.02 0.50
CA PRO A 71 6.59 -11.42 0.53
C PRO A 71 7.62 -12.29 1.27
N VAL A 72 7.17 -13.40 1.87
CA VAL A 72 8.04 -14.31 2.67
C VAL A 72 9.22 -14.80 1.84
N SER A 73 8.94 -15.26 0.62
CA SER A 73 9.93 -15.60 -0.40
C SER A 73 9.71 -14.80 -1.69
N ALA A 74 10.72 -14.76 -2.57
CA ALA A 74 10.58 -14.13 -3.88
C ALA A 74 9.54 -14.85 -4.77
N GLN A 75 9.33 -16.14 -4.54
CA GLN A 75 8.34 -16.96 -5.24
C GLN A 75 6.90 -16.61 -4.84
N ASN A 76 6.71 -16.06 -3.64
CA ASN A 76 5.41 -15.54 -3.19
C ASN A 76 5.16 -14.10 -3.67
N ALA A 77 6.09 -13.49 -4.40
CA ALA A 77 5.91 -12.14 -4.92
C ALA A 77 4.86 -12.15 -6.03
N VAL A 78 3.77 -11.42 -5.79
CA VAL A 78 2.67 -11.31 -6.73
C VAL A 78 2.81 -10.02 -7.53
N LEU A 79 2.76 -10.13 -8.86
CA LEU A 79 2.67 -8.96 -9.73
C LEU A 79 1.26 -8.36 -9.63
N VAL A 80 1.18 -7.06 -9.35
CA VAL A 80 -0.05 -6.31 -9.14
C VAL A 80 -0.10 -5.15 -10.13
N PRO A 81 -1.18 -4.98 -10.91
CA PRO A 81 -1.35 -3.82 -11.77
C PRO A 81 -1.54 -2.55 -10.93
N HIS A 82 -1.17 -1.39 -11.47
CA HIS A 82 -1.32 -0.11 -10.79
C HIS A 82 -0.70 -0.09 -9.38
N VAL A 83 0.48 -0.69 -9.22
CA VAL A 83 1.04 -1.05 -7.91
C VAL A 83 1.25 0.18 -7.01
N HIS A 84 1.58 1.33 -7.59
CA HIS A 84 1.73 2.59 -6.85
C HIS A 84 0.38 3.07 -6.29
N ARG A 85 -0.73 2.85 -7.01
CA ARG A 85 -2.06 3.14 -6.48
C ARG A 85 -2.40 2.21 -5.32
N VAL A 86 -2.04 0.93 -5.41
CA VAL A 86 -2.23 -0.04 -4.33
C VAL A 86 -1.46 0.36 -3.07
N GLU A 87 -0.22 0.81 -3.20
CA GLU A 87 0.56 1.36 -2.07
C GLU A 87 -0.20 2.54 -1.42
N LYS A 88 -0.66 3.51 -2.21
CA LYS A 88 -1.40 4.67 -1.70
C LYS A 88 -2.71 4.29 -0.98
N LEU A 89 -3.40 3.25 -1.44
CA LEU A 89 -4.61 2.73 -0.79
C LEU A 89 -4.28 2.09 0.56
N CYS A 90 -3.19 1.31 0.64
CA CYS A 90 -2.70 0.74 1.89
C CYS A 90 -2.33 1.85 2.89
N HIS A 91 -1.59 2.87 2.44
CA HIS A 91 -1.22 4.02 3.26
C HIS A 91 -2.43 4.81 3.74
N ALA A 92 -3.43 5.01 2.88
CA ALA A 92 -4.66 5.72 3.24
C ALA A 92 -5.46 4.98 4.31
N GLU A 93 -5.63 3.66 4.18
CA GLU A 93 -6.32 2.84 5.18
C GLU A 93 -5.58 2.85 6.52
N LEU A 94 -4.26 2.78 6.50
CA LEU A 94 -3.42 2.76 7.71
C LEU A 94 -3.02 4.16 8.21
N SER A 95 -3.58 5.24 7.64
CA SER A 95 -3.20 6.62 7.94
C SER A 95 -3.32 6.98 9.42
N HIS A 96 -4.31 6.41 10.11
CA HIS A 96 -4.51 6.56 11.56
C HIS A 96 -3.40 5.93 12.43
N ARG A 97 -2.54 5.10 11.85
CA ARG A 97 -1.37 4.46 12.49
C ARG A 97 -0.06 4.82 11.79
N GLN A 98 -0.07 5.87 10.95
CA GLN A 98 1.10 6.32 10.21
C GLN A 98 2.10 7.03 11.13
N VAL A 99 3.38 6.70 10.98
CA VAL A 99 4.49 7.32 11.69
C VAL A 99 5.33 8.12 10.69
N ILE A 100 5.33 9.44 10.87
CA ILE A 100 6.08 10.38 10.02
C ILE A 100 7.33 10.84 10.76
N PHE A 101 8.50 10.70 10.13
CA PHE A 101 9.76 11.19 10.70
C PHE A 101 10.76 11.60 9.64
N TYR A 102 11.59 12.59 9.95
CA TYR A 102 12.72 12.96 9.12
C TYR A 102 13.90 12.02 9.38
N CYS A 103 14.45 11.43 8.32
CA CYS A 103 15.63 10.57 8.42
C CYS A 103 16.90 11.33 8.04
N TYR A 104 17.77 11.53 9.02
CA TYR A 104 19.07 12.16 8.81
C TYR A 104 20.05 11.33 7.95
N CYS A 105 19.83 10.02 7.80
CA CYS A 105 20.69 9.18 6.95
C CYS A 105 20.43 9.37 5.46
N CYS A 106 19.17 9.58 5.06
CA CYS A 106 18.79 9.75 3.64
C CYS A 106 18.23 11.14 3.32
N LEU A 107 18.21 12.05 4.30
CA LEU A 107 17.76 13.43 4.22
C LEU A 107 16.34 13.59 3.66
N LYS A 108 15.44 12.66 4.01
CA LYS A 108 14.05 12.63 3.55
C LYS A 108 13.08 12.44 4.71
N THR A 109 11.89 12.98 4.55
CA THR A 109 10.75 12.65 5.42
C THR A 109 10.16 11.33 4.97
N HIS A 110 10.20 10.34 5.86
CA HIS A 110 9.48 9.09 5.65
C HIS A 110 8.03 9.25 6.12
N VAL A 111 7.12 8.82 5.26
CA VAL A 111 5.67 8.80 5.50
C VAL A 111 5.11 7.38 5.34
N GLU A 112 5.96 6.41 5.02
CA GLU A 112 5.57 5.07 4.63
C GLU A 112 5.71 4.03 5.75
N TRP A 113 5.82 4.48 7.01
CA TRP A 113 5.93 3.63 8.20
C TRP A 113 4.63 3.65 9.00
N PHE A 114 4.29 2.51 9.58
CA PHE A 114 3.03 2.29 10.29
C PHE A 114 3.26 1.48 11.57
N GLU A 115 2.58 1.88 12.65
CA GLU A 115 2.52 1.17 13.93
C GLU A 115 1.43 0.10 13.88
N VAL A 116 1.72 -0.99 13.17
CA VAL A 116 0.83 -2.15 13.00
C VAL A 116 1.63 -3.43 13.04
N SER A 117 0.96 -4.55 13.38
CA SER A 117 1.62 -5.85 13.27
C SER A 117 1.92 -6.20 11.80
N CYS A 118 2.91 -7.07 11.60
CA CYS A 118 3.22 -7.58 10.26
C CYS A 118 2.00 -8.26 9.63
N THR A 119 1.25 -9.05 10.42
CA THR A 119 0.08 -9.78 9.94
C THR A 119 -1.01 -8.82 9.46
N GLU A 120 -1.31 -7.76 10.22
CA GLU A 120 -2.27 -6.74 9.81
C GLU A 120 -1.84 -6.04 8.51
N ALA A 121 -0.55 -5.67 8.40
CA ALA A 121 -0.05 -5.03 7.19
C ALA A 121 -0.13 -5.96 5.96
N VAL A 122 0.12 -7.26 6.13
CA VAL A 122 -0.04 -8.26 5.07
C VAL A 122 -1.50 -8.34 4.62
N VAL A 123 -2.46 -8.42 5.55
CA VAL A 123 -3.90 -8.44 5.24
C VAL A 123 -4.32 -7.22 4.44
N VAL A 124 -3.83 -6.02 4.81
CA VAL A 124 -4.12 -4.79 4.05
C VAL A 124 -3.53 -4.83 2.64
N VAL A 125 -2.27 -5.23 2.50
CA VAL A 125 -1.60 -5.33 1.19
C VAL A 125 -2.30 -6.35 0.29
N GLU A 126 -2.63 -7.53 0.80
CA GLU A 126 -3.30 -8.59 0.05
C GLU A 126 -4.71 -8.18 -0.37
N LYS A 127 -5.48 -7.57 0.54
CA LYS A 127 -6.82 -7.04 0.27
C LYS A 127 -6.83 -6.04 -0.89
N TRP A 128 -5.98 -5.01 -0.84
CA TRP A 128 -5.93 -3.99 -1.89
C TRP A 128 -5.34 -4.53 -3.19
N SER A 129 -4.38 -5.46 -3.11
CA SER A 129 -3.86 -6.15 -4.30
C SER A 129 -4.94 -6.97 -4.99
N ALA A 130 -5.76 -7.71 -4.23
CA ALA A 130 -6.86 -8.51 -4.76
C ALA A 130 -7.95 -7.63 -5.36
N TRP A 131 -8.28 -6.49 -4.73
CA TRP A 131 -9.22 -5.52 -5.30
C TRP A 131 -8.71 -4.94 -6.62
N MET A 132 -7.46 -4.50 -6.68
CA MET A 132 -6.88 -3.92 -7.89
C MET A 132 -6.83 -4.91 -9.07
N LYS A 133 -6.55 -6.18 -8.79
CA LYS A 133 -6.56 -7.24 -9.81
C LYS A 133 -7.93 -7.49 -10.45
N LYS A 134 -9.03 -7.08 -9.82
CA LYS A 134 -10.38 -7.16 -10.40
C LYS A 134 -10.63 -6.09 -11.47
N GLY A 135 -9.67 -5.19 -11.70
CA GLY A 135 -9.76 -4.12 -12.71
C GLY A 135 -10.80 -3.06 -12.34
N PRO A 136 -10.69 -2.39 -11.17
CA PRO A 136 -11.67 -1.41 -10.71
C PRO A 136 -11.64 -0.06 -11.46
N TYR A 137 -10.71 0.11 -12.40
CA TYR A 137 -10.58 1.30 -13.24
C TYR A 137 -10.89 0.94 -14.70
N GLU A 138 -11.51 1.87 -15.41
CA GLU A 138 -11.73 1.74 -16.85
C GLU A 138 -10.40 1.85 -17.61
N PRO A 139 -10.09 0.93 -18.54
CA PRO A 139 -8.82 0.94 -19.28
C PRO A 139 -8.56 2.24 -20.05
N ASP A 140 -9.59 2.81 -20.67
CA ASP A 140 -9.44 3.99 -21.56
C ASP A 140 -9.49 5.31 -20.79
N ARG A 141 -10.41 5.41 -19.83
CA ARG A 141 -10.65 6.64 -19.06
C ARG A 141 -9.74 6.76 -17.84
N LEU A 142 -9.14 5.64 -17.41
CA LEU A 142 -8.33 5.53 -16.19
C LEU A 142 -9.06 5.99 -14.91
N SER A 143 -10.38 6.14 -14.99
CA SER A 143 -11.28 6.52 -13.92
C SER A 143 -11.87 5.29 -13.26
N LEU A 144 -12.27 5.41 -12.00
CA LEU A 144 -12.93 4.33 -11.28
C LEU A 144 -14.24 3.94 -11.99
N ARG A 145 -14.51 2.63 -12.14
CA ARG A 145 -15.75 2.13 -12.76
C ARG A 145 -16.98 2.60 -11.98
N GLU A 146 -18.09 2.84 -12.67
CA GLU A 146 -19.33 3.34 -12.04
C GLU A 146 -19.85 2.41 -10.93
N GLU A 147 -19.67 1.10 -11.08
CA GLU A 147 -20.02 0.12 -10.06
C GLU A 147 -19.20 0.28 -8.77
N GLU A 148 -17.90 0.57 -8.90
CA GLU A 148 -17.01 0.80 -7.76
C GLU A 148 -17.27 2.19 -7.15
N VAL A 149 -17.62 3.20 -7.97
CA VAL A 149 -18.08 4.51 -7.49
C VAL A 149 -19.33 4.37 -6.62
N ARG A 150 -20.31 3.58 -7.08
CA ARG A 150 -21.56 3.33 -6.34
C ARG A 150 -21.30 2.57 -5.05
N LYS A 151 -20.41 1.57 -5.03
CA LYS A 151 -20.01 0.89 -3.78
C LYS A 151 -19.30 1.85 -2.82
N ALA A 152 -18.43 2.71 -3.33
CA ALA A 152 -17.70 3.71 -2.56
C ALA A 152 -18.55 4.92 -2.11
N SER A 153 -19.86 4.92 -2.35
CA SER A 153 -20.78 5.91 -1.75
C SER A 153 -21.01 5.65 -0.25
N ASN A 154 -20.89 4.38 0.16
CA ASN A 154 -20.95 3.95 1.56
C ASN A 154 -19.65 3.23 1.91
N MET A 155 -18.67 4.00 2.41
CA MET A 155 -17.34 3.47 2.70
C MET A 155 -17.33 2.46 3.85
N ASP A 156 -18.19 2.61 4.86
CA ASP A 156 -18.27 1.65 5.97
C ASP A 156 -18.68 0.25 5.45
N HIS A 157 -19.70 0.21 4.59
CA HIS A 157 -20.14 -1.02 3.96
C HIS A 157 -19.08 -1.57 3.01
N PHE A 158 -18.53 -0.71 2.13
CA PHE A 158 -17.50 -1.11 1.17
C PHE A 158 -16.27 -1.73 1.85
N MET A 159 -15.72 -1.08 2.88
CA MET A 159 -14.54 -1.57 3.59
C MET A 159 -14.83 -2.88 4.35
N THR A 160 -16.04 -3.03 4.86
CA THR A 160 -16.51 -4.28 5.49
C THR A 160 -16.58 -5.42 4.47
N GLU A 161 -17.19 -5.20 3.31
CA GLU A 161 -17.25 -6.21 2.24
C GLU A 161 -15.86 -6.58 1.71
N LEU A 162 -15.00 -5.58 1.54
CA LEU A 162 -13.65 -5.76 1.04
C LEU A 162 -12.82 -6.63 1.97
N SER A 163 -12.99 -6.46 3.28
CA SER A 163 -12.27 -7.22 4.30
C SER A 163 -12.79 -8.66 4.47
N ARG A 164 -14.05 -8.94 4.10
CA ARG A 164 -14.62 -10.32 4.12
C ARG A 164 -14.15 -11.19 2.95
N ARG A 165 -13.71 -10.59 1.85
CA ARG A 165 -13.28 -11.29 0.62
C ARG A 165 -11.78 -11.63 0.60
N GLY A 166 -11.07 -11.39 1.71
CA GLY A 166 -9.64 -11.65 1.88
C GLY A 166 -9.30 -12.95 2.63
N ASN A 167 -10.28 -13.78 2.95
CA ASN A 167 -10.12 -15.14 3.50
C ASN A 167 -10.51 -16.19 2.47
#